data_AF-A0A379LTU8-F1
#
_entry.id   AF-A0A379LTU8-F1
#
_cell.length_a   1.000
_cell.length_b   1.000
_cell.length_c   1.000
_cell.angle_alpha   90.00
_cell.angle_beta   90.00
_cell.angle_gamma   90.00
#
_symmetry.space_group_name_H-M   'P 1'
#
loop_
_entity.id
_entity.type
_entity.pdbx_description
1 polymer ?
#
loop_
_entity_poly.entity_id
_entity_poly.type
_entity_poly.pdbx_seq_one_letter_code
_entity_poly.pdbx_strand_id
1 'polypeptide(L)'
;MNKSSLKAFSLLRVLTLTCVPMFLLGCASALCPFGTTEGTVPDFKNSYWRSTDKKPAKTNEQVLEECTHAADAEEQRLSQIYLQMCKTGRLTAENQRFAQKLLGNPLYSGLEPVKAVPQHQSDDSVEAQLKWSMSYSDNPQEFKENCGSYIENNAAERSSTMLGLQAGRYKEQVFKQCMAENHMALIVPRTEFSQCKSIGW
;
A
#
# COMPACT_ATOMS: atom_id res chain seq x y z
N MET A 1 45.39 67.43 25.94
CA MET A 1 45.49 66.12 25.25
C MET A 1 45.90 65.11 26.32
N ASN A 2 45.26 63.97 26.59
CA ASN A 2 44.50 63.05 25.76
C ASN A 2 43.32 62.47 26.57
N LYS A 3 42.10 62.59 26.03
CA LYS A 3 40.88 61.93 26.52
C LYS A 3 40.79 60.55 25.87
N SER A 4 41.09 59.45 26.56
CA SER A 4 40.76 58.08 26.09
C SER A 4 40.92 57.05 27.21
N SER A 5 40.03 57.06 28.20
CA SER A 5 39.95 55.96 29.19
C SER A 5 38.52 55.60 29.61
N LEU A 6 37.51 56.28 29.08
CA LEU A 6 36.10 56.07 29.48
C LEU A 6 35.26 55.25 28.47
N LYS A 7 35.84 54.80 27.34
CA LYS A 7 35.10 54.03 26.32
C LYS A 7 35.25 52.51 26.42
N ALA A 8 36.27 51.98 27.11
CA ALA A 8 36.51 50.54 27.19
C ALA A 8 35.55 49.81 28.14
N PHE A 9 35.08 50.47 29.21
CA PHE A 9 34.20 49.85 30.22
C PHE A 9 32.75 49.68 29.77
N SER A 10 32.29 50.46 28.78
CA SER A 10 30.90 50.37 28.28
C SER A 10 30.74 49.23 27.26
N LEU A 11 31.77 48.96 26.44
CA LEU A 11 31.76 47.90 25.43
C LEU A 11 31.78 46.48 26.03
N LEU A 12 32.44 46.29 27.18
CA LEU A 12 32.52 44.98 27.85
C LEU A 12 31.19 44.56 28.51
N ARG A 13 30.36 45.52 28.94
CA ARG A 13 29.02 45.26 29.51
C ARG A 13 27.98 44.94 28.44
N VAL A 14 28.14 45.47 27.22
CA VAL A 14 27.22 45.16 26.11
C VAL A 14 27.50 43.77 25.53
N LEU A 15 28.77 43.36 25.44
CA LEU A 15 29.14 42.03 24.92
C LEU A 15 28.78 40.86 25.87
N THR A 16 28.70 41.11 27.17
CA THR A 16 28.31 40.08 28.16
C THR A 16 26.79 39.91 28.28
N LEU A 17 25.99 40.89 27.86
CA LEU A 17 24.52 40.77 27.83
C LEU A 17 23.96 40.13 26.55
N THR A 18 24.73 40.07 25.46
CA THR A 18 24.27 39.50 24.18
C THR A 18 24.69 38.04 23.95
N CYS A 19 25.55 37.47 24.79
CA CYS A 19 26.01 36.08 24.66
C CYS A 19 25.22 35.06 25.51
N VAL A 20 24.38 35.52 26.44
CA VAL A 20 23.55 34.65 27.29
C VAL A 20 22.25 34.15 26.62
N PRO A 21 21.62 34.80 25.63
CA PRO A 21 20.39 34.26 25.05
C PRO A 21 20.64 33.09 24.09
N MET A 22 21.86 32.92 23.55
CA MET A 22 22.16 31.81 22.63
C MET A 22 22.48 30.48 23.34
N PHE A 23 22.98 30.50 24.57
CA PHE A 23 23.25 29.27 25.33
C PHE A 23 22.00 28.67 26.01
N LEU A 24 20.88 29.39 26.05
CA LEU A 24 19.60 28.89 26.58
C LEU A 24 18.64 28.36 25.50
N LEU A 25 18.94 28.61 24.21
CA LEU A 25 18.17 28.05 23.09
C LEU A 25 18.40 26.53 22.90
N GLY A 26 19.40 25.95 23.56
CA GLY A 26 19.63 24.50 23.58
C GLY A 26 18.73 23.71 24.54
N CYS A 27 17.93 24.38 25.38
CA CYS A 27 16.99 23.75 26.33
C CYS A 27 15.52 24.11 26.02
N ALA A 28 15.20 24.54 24.79
CA ALA A 28 13.84 24.92 24.41
C ALA A 28 12.94 23.74 23.97
N SER A 29 13.42 22.49 24.07
CA SER A 29 12.62 21.30 23.72
C SER A 29 11.61 20.89 24.80
N ALA A 30 11.52 21.62 25.92
CA ALA A 30 10.69 21.24 27.08
C ALA A 30 9.76 22.36 27.61
N LEU A 31 9.66 23.50 26.93
CA LEU A 31 8.72 24.55 27.32
C LEU A 31 7.46 24.44 26.45
N CYS A 32 6.50 23.65 26.93
CA CYS A 32 5.13 23.67 26.41
C CYS A 32 4.29 24.61 27.29
N PRO A 33 4.24 25.93 27.00
CA PRO A 33 3.63 26.92 27.88
C PRO A 33 2.12 26.71 28.11
N PHE A 34 1.45 25.93 27.25
CA PHE A 34 0.03 25.60 27.37
C PHE A 34 -0.21 24.15 27.79
N GLY A 35 0.84 23.46 28.27
CA GLY A 35 0.83 22.03 28.58
C GLY A 35 1.10 21.15 27.36
N THR A 36 1.27 19.86 27.60
CA THR A 36 1.44 18.82 26.57
C THR A 36 0.13 18.08 26.33
N THR A 37 -0.05 17.58 25.11
CA THR A 37 -0.98 16.51 24.79
C THR A 37 -0.16 15.25 24.55
N GLU A 38 -0.50 14.19 25.27
CA GLU A 38 0.14 12.89 25.17
C GLU A 38 -0.87 11.87 24.65
N GLY A 39 -0.37 10.89 23.91
CA GLY A 39 -1.19 9.80 23.43
C GLY A 39 -0.35 8.74 22.74
N THR A 40 -1.03 7.70 22.28
CA THR A 40 -0.42 6.64 21.49
C THR A 40 -0.98 6.66 20.08
N VAL A 41 -0.11 6.63 19.07
CA VAL A 41 -0.50 6.46 17.67
C VAL A 41 -0.03 5.09 17.17
N PRO A 42 -0.82 4.42 16.30
CA PRO A 42 -0.36 3.20 15.64
C PRO A 42 0.87 3.49 14.77
N ASP A 43 1.90 2.67 14.90
CA ASP A 43 3.11 2.74 14.10
C ASP A 43 3.08 1.67 13.00
N PHE A 44 2.38 2.00 11.92
CA PHE A 44 2.27 1.11 10.76
C PHE A 44 3.62 0.86 10.07
N LYS A 45 4.57 1.80 10.17
CA LYS A 45 5.88 1.68 9.54
C LYS A 45 6.70 0.55 10.16
N ASN A 46 6.57 0.36 11.47
CA ASN A 46 7.24 -0.71 12.22
C ASN A 46 6.31 -1.91 12.48
N SER A 47 5.26 -2.07 11.68
CA SER A 47 4.40 -3.26 11.77
C SER A 47 5.14 -4.51 11.28
N TYR A 48 4.81 -5.65 11.86
CA TYR A 48 5.44 -6.93 11.52
C TYR A 48 4.44 -8.07 11.64
N TRP A 49 4.67 -9.14 10.88
CA TRP A 49 3.86 -10.35 10.94
C TRP A 49 4.40 -11.32 11.97
N ARG A 50 3.50 -11.92 12.75
CA ARG A 50 3.84 -12.90 13.78
C ARG A 50 2.89 -14.07 13.76
N SER A 51 3.42 -15.29 13.87
CA SER A 51 2.58 -16.46 14.07
C SER A 51 1.80 -16.35 15.37
N THR A 52 0.53 -16.74 15.31
CA THR A 52 -0.38 -16.87 16.45
C THR A 52 -0.31 -18.27 17.08
N ASP A 53 0.40 -19.20 16.44
CA ASP A 53 0.60 -20.55 16.95
C ASP A 53 1.63 -20.58 18.07
N LYS A 54 1.35 -21.37 19.11
CA LYS A 54 2.26 -21.54 20.26
C LYS A 54 3.55 -22.28 19.90
N LYS A 55 3.52 -23.09 18.85
CA LYS A 55 4.65 -23.88 18.33
C LYS A 55 4.57 -23.94 16.80
N PRO A 56 4.92 -22.85 16.10
CA PRO A 56 4.80 -22.80 14.66
C PRO A 56 5.78 -23.78 14.00
N ALA A 57 5.35 -24.43 12.92
CA ALA A 57 6.18 -25.35 12.16
C ALA A 57 7.24 -24.63 11.29
N LYS A 58 7.00 -23.35 10.97
CA LYS A 58 7.86 -22.48 10.17
C LYS A 58 8.18 -21.20 10.93
N THR A 59 9.28 -20.55 10.62
CA THR A 59 9.56 -19.22 11.18
C THR A 59 8.67 -18.16 10.54
N ASN A 60 8.52 -17.01 11.20
CA ASN A 60 7.75 -15.89 10.64
C ASN A 60 8.34 -15.42 9.30
N GLU A 61 9.67 -15.40 9.19
CA GLU A 61 10.41 -14.99 8.00
C GLU A 61 10.18 -15.96 6.84
N GLN A 62 10.19 -17.28 7.10
CA GLN A 62 9.90 -18.30 6.09
C GLN A 62 8.49 -18.16 5.53
N VAL A 63 7.50 -18.00 6.41
CA VAL A 63 6.10 -17.80 5.98
C VAL A 63 5.96 -16.51 5.18
N LEU A 64 6.60 -15.42 5.63
CA LEU A 64 6.57 -14.13 4.94
C LEU A 64 7.16 -14.25 3.53
N GLU A 65 8.31 -14.90 3.38
CA GLU A 65 8.97 -15.11 2.09
C GLU A 65 8.11 -15.99 1.17
N GLU A 66 7.63 -17.14 1.65
CA GLU A 66 6.78 -18.05 0.88
C GLU A 66 5.49 -17.36 0.41
N CYS A 67 4.80 -16.65 1.31
CA CYS A 67 3.56 -15.94 0.96
C CYS A 67 3.81 -14.78 0.01
N THR A 68 4.94 -14.08 0.13
CA THR A 68 5.32 -13.04 -0.83
C THR A 68 5.56 -13.65 -2.20
N HIS A 69 6.34 -14.73 -2.27
CA HIS A 69 6.69 -15.39 -3.51
C HIS A 69 5.47 -16.00 -4.22
N ALA A 70 4.55 -16.57 -3.45
CA ALA A 70 3.28 -17.09 -3.95
C ALA A 70 2.39 -15.96 -4.50
N ALA A 71 2.29 -14.84 -3.78
CA ALA A 71 1.51 -13.69 -4.21
C ALA A 71 2.08 -13.03 -5.48
N ASP A 72 3.41 -12.95 -5.60
CA ASP A 72 4.11 -12.47 -6.80
C ASP A 72 3.85 -13.37 -8.01
N ALA A 73 3.90 -14.70 -7.82
CA ALA A 73 3.60 -15.65 -8.89
C ALA A 73 2.15 -15.53 -9.38
N GLU A 74 1.21 -15.32 -8.45
CA GLU A 74 -0.20 -15.13 -8.75
C GLU A 74 -0.47 -13.80 -9.49
N GLU A 75 0.20 -12.71 -9.11
CA GLU A 75 0.18 -11.43 -9.84
C GLU A 75 0.64 -11.61 -11.30
N GLN A 76 1.77 -12.30 -11.48
CA GLN A 76 2.33 -12.57 -12.80
C GLN A 76 1.39 -13.43 -13.64
N ARG A 77 0.79 -14.46 -13.03
CA ARG A 77 -0.17 -15.33 -13.70
C ARG A 77 -1.39 -14.57 -14.18
N LEU A 78 -1.98 -13.72 -13.34
CA LEU A 78 -3.11 -12.87 -13.74
C LEU A 78 -2.74 -11.94 -14.91
N SER A 79 -1.55 -11.35 -14.86
CA SER A 79 -1.04 -10.48 -15.93
C SER A 79 -0.81 -11.23 -17.25
N GLN A 80 -0.30 -12.46 -17.19
CA GLN A 80 -0.10 -13.31 -18.37
C GLN A 80 -1.43 -13.68 -19.02
N ILE A 81 -2.47 -13.92 -18.24
CA ILE A 81 -3.82 -14.20 -18.74
C ILE A 81 -4.36 -12.98 -19.48
N TYR A 82 -4.24 -11.79 -18.91
CA TYR A 82 -4.64 -10.55 -19.58
C TYR A 82 -3.90 -10.37 -20.91
N LEU A 83 -2.56 -10.50 -20.90
CA LEU A 83 -1.75 -10.39 -22.12
C LEU A 83 -2.13 -11.44 -23.16
N GLN A 84 -2.40 -12.67 -22.74
CA GLN A 84 -2.80 -13.73 -23.65
C GLN A 84 -4.17 -13.43 -24.27
N MET A 85 -5.13 -12.98 -23.46
CA MET A 85 -6.45 -12.55 -23.92
C MET A 85 -6.32 -11.42 -24.94
N CYS A 86 -5.45 -10.44 -24.70
CA CYS A 86 -5.23 -9.35 -25.64
C CYS A 86 -4.53 -9.75 -26.93
N LYS A 87 -3.60 -10.70 -26.87
CA LYS A 87 -2.83 -11.14 -28.05
C LYS A 87 -3.63 -12.10 -28.95
N THR A 88 -4.37 -13.02 -28.33
CA THR A 88 -4.95 -14.17 -29.04
C THR A 88 -6.47 -14.24 -28.94
N GLY A 89 -7.08 -13.48 -28.02
CA GLY A 89 -8.51 -13.55 -27.74
C GLY A 89 -8.97 -14.87 -27.14
N ARG A 90 -8.04 -15.76 -26.75
CA ARG A 90 -8.30 -17.12 -26.25
C ARG A 90 -7.37 -17.51 -25.11
N LEU A 91 -7.85 -18.37 -24.21
CA LEU A 91 -7.07 -18.93 -23.11
C LEU A 91 -6.43 -20.27 -23.50
N THR A 92 -5.31 -20.61 -22.87
CA THR A 92 -4.81 -21.98 -22.87
C THR A 92 -5.65 -22.83 -21.93
N ALA A 93 -5.61 -24.15 -22.09
CA ALA A 93 -6.32 -25.05 -21.17
C ALA A 93 -5.91 -24.85 -19.69
N GLU A 94 -4.64 -24.52 -19.43
CA GLU A 94 -4.14 -24.22 -18.09
C GLU A 94 -4.74 -22.92 -17.54
N ASN A 95 -4.69 -21.84 -18.34
CA ASN A 95 -5.19 -20.53 -17.94
C ASN A 95 -6.72 -20.49 -17.86
N GLN A 96 -7.40 -21.36 -18.60
CA GLN A 96 -8.85 -21.54 -18.51
C GLN A 96 -9.28 -22.06 -17.14
N ARG A 97 -8.59 -23.07 -16.59
CA ARG A 97 -8.89 -23.57 -15.24
C ARG A 97 -8.62 -22.53 -14.17
N PHE A 98 -7.55 -21.75 -14.33
CA PHE A 98 -7.26 -20.66 -13.41
C PHE A 98 -8.34 -19.58 -13.45
N ALA A 99 -8.72 -19.12 -14.64
CA ALA A 99 -9.77 -18.13 -14.82
C ALA A 99 -11.12 -18.61 -14.27
N GLN A 100 -11.47 -19.89 -14.42
CA GLN A 100 -12.65 -20.48 -13.78
C GLN A 100 -12.61 -20.38 -12.25
N LYS A 101 -11.46 -20.71 -11.64
CA LYS A 101 -11.29 -20.58 -10.18
C LYS A 101 -11.42 -19.13 -9.74
N LEU A 102 -10.84 -18.20 -10.49
CA LEU A 102 -10.90 -16.77 -10.23
C LEU A 102 -12.34 -16.24 -10.26
N LEU A 103 -13.10 -16.60 -11.30
CA LEU A 103 -14.52 -16.27 -11.47
C LEU A 103 -15.41 -16.84 -10.36
N GLY A 104 -15.11 -18.04 -9.88
CA GLY A 104 -15.86 -18.71 -8.82
C GLY A 104 -15.46 -18.31 -7.40
N ASN A 105 -14.41 -17.49 -7.22
CA ASN A 105 -13.90 -17.19 -5.88
C ASN A 105 -14.68 -16.01 -5.26
N PRO A 106 -15.37 -16.22 -4.12
CA PRO A 106 -16.16 -15.18 -3.48
C PRO A 106 -15.33 -13.98 -3.00
N LEU A 107 -14.03 -14.17 -2.71
CA LEU A 107 -13.11 -13.08 -2.33
C LEU A 107 -12.91 -12.07 -3.47
N TYR A 108 -13.06 -12.52 -4.71
CA TYR A 108 -12.89 -11.69 -5.90
C TYR A 108 -14.24 -11.24 -6.48
N SER A 109 -15.34 -11.87 -6.07
CA SER A 109 -16.70 -11.54 -6.51
C SER A 109 -17.22 -10.16 -6.06
N GLY A 110 -16.53 -9.49 -5.13
CA GLY A 110 -16.94 -8.22 -4.52
C GLY A 110 -16.13 -6.97 -4.90
N LEU A 111 -15.14 -7.05 -5.79
CA LEU A 111 -14.21 -5.94 -6.12
C LEU A 111 -14.69 -5.05 -7.28
N GLU A 112 -15.90 -4.49 -7.15
CA GLU A 112 -16.83 -4.04 -8.23
C GLU A 112 -17.76 -5.18 -8.64
N PRO A 113 -19.05 -4.90 -8.85
CA PRO A 113 -20.04 -5.96 -8.82
C PRO A 113 -19.86 -6.83 -10.07
N VAL A 114 -19.55 -8.10 -9.85
CA VAL A 114 -19.96 -9.19 -10.75
C VAL A 114 -21.48 -9.12 -11.03
N LYS A 115 -22.26 -8.39 -10.19
CA LYS A 115 -23.66 -8.02 -10.44
C LYS A 115 -23.89 -7.00 -11.56
N ALA A 116 -22.88 -6.27 -12.04
CA ALA A 116 -22.98 -5.37 -13.19
C ALA A 116 -22.72 -6.10 -14.51
N VAL A 117 -22.11 -7.29 -14.47
CA VAL A 117 -22.10 -8.24 -15.59
C VAL A 117 -23.55 -8.67 -15.76
N PRO A 118 -24.24 -8.31 -16.86
CA PRO A 118 -25.53 -8.89 -17.14
C PRO A 118 -25.34 -10.41 -17.11
N GLN A 119 -26.21 -11.14 -16.42
CA GLN A 119 -26.41 -12.57 -16.71
C GLN A 119 -26.99 -12.65 -18.14
N HIS A 120 -26.22 -12.26 -19.15
CA HIS A 120 -26.65 -12.32 -20.52
C HIS A 120 -26.52 -13.76 -20.97
N GLN A 121 -27.67 -14.40 -21.11
CA GLN A 121 -27.82 -15.67 -21.81
C GLN A 121 -27.30 -15.53 -23.23
N SER A 122 -26.10 -16.03 -23.49
CA SER A 122 -25.76 -16.87 -24.64
C SER A 122 -24.32 -17.36 -24.49
N ASP A 123 -24.13 -18.68 -24.40
CA ASP A 123 -22.84 -19.38 -24.49
C ASP A 123 -21.73 -18.93 -23.49
N ASP A 124 -21.93 -19.28 -22.20
CA ASP A 124 -21.09 -19.06 -21.00
C ASP A 124 -19.64 -19.61 -21.10
N SER A 125 -18.85 -19.11 -22.04
CA SER A 125 -17.42 -19.38 -22.05
C SER A 125 -16.70 -18.42 -21.10
N VAL A 126 -15.77 -18.97 -20.32
CA VAL A 126 -14.85 -18.22 -19.43
C VAL A 126 -14.20 -17.05 -20.16
N GLU A 127 -13.86 -17.24 -21.44
CA GLU A 127 -13.25 -16.22 -22.29
C GLU A 127 -14.19 -15.04 -22.55
N ALA A 128 -15.49 -15.29 -22.78
CA ALA A 128 -16.48 -14.24 -22.96
C ALA A 128 -16.65 -13.42 -21.68
N GLN A 129 -16.76 -14.09 -20.52
CA GLN A 129 -16.86 -13.42 -19.23
C GLN A 129 -15.61 -12.59 -18.92
N LEU A 130 -14.40 -13.10 -19.22
CA LEU A 130 -13.17 -12.32 -19.08
C LEU A 130 -13.13 -11.12 -20.03
N LYS A 131 -13.46 -11.29 -21.32
CA LYS A 131 -13.51 -10.19 -22.29
C LYS A 131 -14.43 -9.09 -21.81
N TRP A 132 -15.66 -9.46 -21.46
CA TRP A 132 -16.64 -8.54 -20.90
C TRP A 132 -16.07 -7.84 -19.67
N SER A 133 -15.41 -8.55 -18.76
CA SER A 133 -14.85 -7.94 -17.55
C SER A 133 -13.70 -6.96 -17.78
N MET A 134 -13.05 -7.03 -18.94
CA MET A 134 -11.94 -6.15 -19.31
C MET A 134 -12.43 -4.88 -20.01
N SER A 135 -13.59 -4.91 -20.66
CA SER A 135 -14.20 -3.77 -21.38
C SER A 135 -15.51 -3.25 -20.78
N TYR A 136 -16.13 -4.00 -19.88
CA TYR A 136 -17.51 -3.83 -19.41
C TYR A 136 -18.52 -3.69 -20.55
N SER A 137 -18.24 -4.35 -21.67
CA SER A 137 -18.95 -4.14 -22.94
C SER A 137 -18.74 -5.32 -23.89
N ASP A 138 -19.79 -5.67 -24.63
CA ASP A 138 -19.73 -6.65 -25.72
C ASP A 138 -19.15 -6.06 -27.02
N ASN A 139 -18.83 -4.76 -27.04
CA ASN A 139 -18.22 -4.11 -28.18
C ASN A 139 -16.75 -4.58 -28.36
N PRO A 140 -16.42 -5.27 -29.47
CA PRO A 140 -15.07 -5.79 -29.68
C PRO A 140 -14.03 -4.68 -29.85
N GLN A 141 -14.43 -3.47 -30.23
CA GLN A 141 -13.53 -2.33 -30.36
C GLN A 141 -13.06 -1.81 -29.00
N GLU A 142 -13.95 -1.76 -28.00
CA GLU A 142 -13.61 -1.35 -26.63
C GLU A 142 -12.65 -2.35 -25.96
N PHE A 143 -12.86 -3.65 -26.19
CA PHE A 143 -11.92 -4.69 -25.77
C PHE A 143 -10.53 -4.47 -26.38
N LYS A 144 -10.46 -4.15 -27.68
CA LYS A 144 -9.20 -3.88 -28.38
C LYS A 144 -8.49 -2.64 -27.85
N GLU A 145 -9.23 -1.58 -27.55
CA GLU A 145 -8.68 -0.32 -26.99
C GLU A 145 -8.10 -0.55 -25.58
N ASN A 146 -8.82 -1.25 -24.71
CA ASN A 146 -8.31 -1.60 -23.38
C ASN A 146 -7.08 -2.50 -23.45
N CYS A 147 -7.06 -3.45 -24.40
CA CYS A 147 -5.89 -4.26 -24.66
C CYS A 147 -4.69 -3.45 -25.17
N GLY A 148 -4.90 -2.46 -26.03
CA GLY A 148 -3.87 -1.53 -26.47
C GLY A 148 -3.25 -0.78 -25.28
N SER A 149 -4.10 -0.14 -24.48
CA SER A 149 -3.67 0.60 -23.28
C SER A 149 -2.88 -0.27 -22.30
N TYR A 150 -3.31 -1.52 -22.08
CA TYR A 150 -2.62 -2.42 -21.16
C TYR A 150 -1.24 -2.88 -21.67
N ILE A 151 -1.10 -3.11 -22.98
CA ILE A 151 0.16 -3.55 -23.59
C ILE A 151 1.19 -2.41 -23.61
N GLU A 152 0.75 -1.18 -23.84
CA GLU A 152 1.61 0.01 -23.90
C GLU A 152 2.15 0.42 -22.52
N ASN A 153 1.41 0.14 -21.45
CA ASN A 153 1.84 0.45 -20.09
C ASN A 153 2.82 -0.58 -19.52
N ASN A 154 3.77 -0.10 -18.71
CA ASN A 154 4.69 -0.99 -18.00
C ASN A 154 3.96 -1.83 -16.94
N ALA A 155 4.59 -2.91 -16.48
CA ALA A 155 3.93 -3.86 -15.58
C ALA A 155 3.40 -3.24 -14.27
N ALA A 156 4.08 -2.20 -13.76
CA ALA A 156 3.71 -1.48 -12.54
C ALA A 156 2.56 -0.48 -12.77
N GLU A 157 2.35 -0.03 -14.01
CA GLU A 157 1.34 0.97 -14.41
C GLU A 157 0.07 0.37 -15.01
N ARG A 158 0.01 -0.97 -15.11
CA ARG A 158 -1.18 -1.71 -15.56
C ARG A 158 -2.31 -1.62 -14.54
N SER A 159 -3.00 -0.50 -14.56
CA SER A 159 -4.17 -0.20 -13.74
C SER A 159 -5.46 -0.84 -14.27
N SER A 160 -5.45 -1.32 -15.53
CA SER A 160 -6.61 -1.95 -16.14
C SER A 160 -7.00 -3.20 -15.37
N THR A 161 -8.29 -3.32 -15.10
CA THR A 161 -8.84 -4.43 -14.34
C THR A 161 -9.28 -5.56 -15.27
N MET A 162 -9.06 -6.79 -14.85
CA MET A 162 -9.80 -7.96 -15.36
C MET A 162 -10.64 -8.44 -14.20
N LEU A 163 -11.96 -8.55 -14.37
CA LEU A 163 -12.90 -8.84 -13.28
C LEU A 163 -12.91 -7.80 -12.15
N GLY A 164 -12.62 -6.53 -12.44
CA GLY A 164 -12.45 -5.51 -11.38
C GLY A 164 -11.15 -5.68 -10.57
N LEU A 165 -10.33 -6.70 -10.88
CA LEU A 165 -9.06 -6.97 -10.21
C LEU A 165 -7.92 -6.18 -10.86
N GLN A 166 -7.34 -5.26 -10.10
CA GLN A 166 -6.00 -4.74 -10.37
C GLN A 166 -4.97 -5.77 -9.91
N ALA A 167 -3.93 -6.05 -10.71
CA ALA A 167 -2.94 -7.08 -10.38
C ALA A 167 -2.30 -6.89 -8.99
N GLY A 168 -1.94 -5.65 -8.64
CA GLY A 168 -1.41 -5.33 -7.31
C GLY A 168 -2.40 -5.56 -6.16
N ARG A 169 -3.70 -5.29 -6.37
CA ARG A 169 -4.74 -5.59 -5.36
C ARG A 169 -4.97 -7.09 -5.23
N TYR A 170 -4.92 -7.83 -6.33
CA TYR A 170 -5.01 -9.28 -6.34
C TYR A 170 -3.85 -9.89 -5.53
N LYS A 171 -2.62 -9.45 -5.79
CA LYS A 171 -1.43 -9.82 -5.00
C LYS A 171 -1.62 -9.59 -3.51
N GLU A 172 -2.12 -8.41 -3.12
CA GLU A 172 -2.35 -8.10 -1.71
C GLU A 172 -3.36 -9.06 -1.05
N GLN A 173 -4.44 -9.42 -1.76
CA GLN A 173 -5.44 -10.36 -1.24
C GLN A 173 -4.88 -11.78 -1.13
N VAL A 174 -4.16 -12.26 -2.15
CA VAL A 174 -3.49 -13.57 -2.12
C VAL A 174 -2.49 -13.64 -0.97
N PHE A 175 -1.69 -12.59 -0.78
CA PHE A 175 -0.76 -12.50 0.32
C PHE A 175 -1.47 -12.58 1.68
N LYS A 176 -2.51 -11.76 1.90
CA LYS A 176 -3.30 -11.77 3.14
C LYS A 176 -3.93 -13.13 3.42
N GLN A 177 -4.44 -13.80 2.39
CA GLN A 177 -5.01 -15.14 2.51
C GLN A 177 -3.93 -16.15 2.94
N CYS A 178 -2.76 -16.14 2.27
CA CYS A 178 -1.64 -17.01 2.63
C CYS A 178 -1.18 -16.78 4.08
N MET A 179 -1.08 -15.51 4.51
CA MET A 179 -0.74 -15.18 5.89
C MET A 179 -1.76 -15.72 6.88
N ALA A 180 -3.06 -15.60 6.58
CA ALA A 180 -4.13 -16.13 7.42
C ALA A 180 -4.12 -17.67 7.51
N GLU A 181 -3.89 -18.35 6.37
CA GLU A 181 -3.77 -19.81 6.30
C GLU A 181 -2.56 -20.34 7.08
N ASN A 182 -1.50 -19.54 7.20
CA ASN A 182 -0.32 -19.84 8.03
C ASN A 182 -0.42 -19.26 9.45
N HIS A 183 -1.63 -18.91 9.92
CA HIS A 183 -1.89 -18.40 11.27
C HIS A 183 -1.07 -17.17 11.66
N MET A 184 -0.73 -16.31 10.70
CA MET A 184 0.01 -15.08 10.92
C MET A 184 -0.95 -13.92 11.21
N ALA A 185 -0.59 -13.09 12.18
CA ALA A 185 -1.28 -11.84 12.48
C ALA A 185 -0.34 -10.64 12.26
N LEU A 186 -0.88 -9.56 11.69
CA LEU A 186 -0.17 -8.28 11.58
C LEU A 186 -0.20 -7.59 12.94
N ILE A 187 0.97 -7.41 13.53
CA ILE A 187 1.15 -6.67 14.76
C ILE A 187 1.52 -5.23 14.39
N VAL A 188 0.71 -4.27 14.83
CA VAL A 188 0.98 -2.84 14.67
C VAL A 188 1.35 -2.29 16.05
N PRO A 189 2.64 -2.01 16.31
CA PRO A 189 3.08 -1.39 17.55
C PRO A 189 2.41 -0.03 17.76
N ARG A 190 2.40 0.44 19.00
CA ARG A 190 1.99 1.80 19.34
C ARG A 190 3.21 2.59 19.75
N THR A 191 3.32 3.79 19.20
CA THR A 191 4.38 4.74 19.57
C THR A 191 3.75 5.89 20.34
N GLU A 192 4.39 6.25 21.45
CA GLU A 192 3.98 7.39 22.27
C GLU A 192 4.37 8.69 21.58
N PHE A 193 3.46 9.66 21.61
CA PHE A 193 3.77 11.03 21.20
C PHE A 193 3.49 11.98 22.36
N SER A 194 4.31 13.01 22.43
CA SER A 194 4.07 14.18 23.28
C SER A 194 4.26 15.42 22.40
N GLN A 195 3.22 16.25 22.33
CA GLN A 195 3.24 17.48 21.54
C GLN A 195 2.79 18.63 22.42
N CYS A 196 3.43 19.80 22.30
CA CYS A 196 2.97 20.99 22.99
C CYS A 196 1.59 21.40 22.48
N LYS A 197 0.67 21.73 23.39
CA LYS A 197 -0.60 22.33 23.04
C LYS A 197 -0.36 23.69 22.39
N SER A 198 -0.97 23.91 21.23
CA SER A 198 -1.08 25.24 20.63
C SER A 198 -2.29 25.98 21.23
N ILE A 199 -2.24 27.30 21.27
CA ILE A 199 -3.46 28.11 21.43
C ILE A 199 -4.20 28.04 20.08
N GLY A 200 -5.28 27.28 20.03
CA GLY A 200 -6.24 27.29 18.93
C GLY A 200 -7.56 27.91 19.40
N TRP A 201 -8.10 28.85 18.63
CA TRP A 201 -9.48 29.37 18.72
C TRP A 201 -10.46 28.40 18.06
#